data_AF-A0A081BRT4-F1
#
_entry.id   AF-A0A081BRT4-F1
#
_cell.length_a   1.000
_cell.length_b   1.000
_cell.length_c   1.000
_cell.angle_alpha   90.00
_cell.angle_beta   90.00
_cell.angle_gamma   90.00
#
_symmetry.space_group_name_H-M   'P 1'
#
loop_
_entity.id
_entity.type
_entity.pdbx_description
1 polymer ?
#
loop_
_entity_poly.entity_id
_entity_poly.type
_entity_poly.pdbx_seq_one_letter_code
_entity_poly.pdbx_strand_id
1 'polypeptide(L)'
;MSVFRLLRSTPRSEPVGDFMVTNDRTQPTVQVVQETTDRRWHVEECQREATQLTGIEACQCRGTRIQRNHIGWAILVWNRLKELAKTAQTTRSQLKQGFFDAYLRKELRHPTLKMVLA
;
A
#
# COMPACT_ATOMS: atom_id res chain seq x y z
N MET A 1 -4.80 9.24 31.80
CA MET A 1 -5.45 8.57 30.65
C MET A 1 -6.56 9.50 30.21
N SER A 2 -6.51 9.98 28.98
CA SER A 2 -7.45 10.98 28.45
C SER A 2 -8.27 10.36 27.33
N VAL A 3 -9.58 10.62 27.31
CA VAL A 3 -10.51 10.08 26.31
C VAL A 3 -11.10 11.23 25.50
N PHE A 4 -11.04 11.12 24.18
CA PHE A 4 -11.56 12.12 23.24
C PHE A 4 -12.52 11.45 22.26
N ARG A 5 -13.55 12.19 21.83
CA ARG A 5 -14.44 11.79 20.74
C ARG A 5 -14.16 12.66 19.52
N LEU A 6 -13.65 12.04 18.45
CA LEU A 6 -13.39 12.70 17.19
C LEU A 6 -14.59 12.48 16.27
N LEU A 7 -15.23 13.57 15.83
CA LEU A 7 -16.32 13.50 14.86
C LEU A 7 -15.76 13.74 13.47
N ARG A 8 -15.91 12.76 12.58
CA ARG A 8 -15.52 12.87 11.18
C ARG A 8 -16.74 13.00 10.29
N SER A 9 -16.76 14.07 9.50
CA SER A 9 -17.77 14.26 8.47
C SER A 9 -17.54 13.25 7.34
N THR A 10 -18.56 12.48 7.01
CA THR A 10 -18.51 11.55 5.87
C THR A 10 -19.37 12.11 4.73
N PRO A 11 -18.98 11.94 3.44
CA PRO A 11 -19.70 12.54 2.31
C PRO A 11 -21.14 12.03 2.09
N ARG A 12 -21.53 10.93 2.75
CA ARG A 12 -22.78 10.19 2.47
C ARG A 12 -23.65 9.86 3.70
N SER A 13 -23.22 10.18 4.92
CA SER A 13 -23.88 9.71 6.14
C SER A 13 -23.68 10.67 7.32
N GLU A 14 -24.40 10.43 8.42
CA GLU A 14 -24.19 11.09 9.71
C GLU A 14 -22.69 11.06 10.11
N PRO A 15 -22.21 12.09 10.81
CA PRO A 15 -20.82 12.16 11.25
C PRO A 15 -20.46 10.93 12.09
N VAL A 16 -19.45 10.19 11.66
CA VAL A 16 -18.97 9.00 12.37
C VAL A 16 -18.08 9.48 13.51
N GLY A 17 -18.39 9.04 14.74
CA GLY A 17 -17.64 9.37 15.92
C GLY A 17 -16.68 8.25 16.30
N ASP A 18 -15.39 8.53 16.32
CA ASP A 18 -14.35 7.63 16.83
C ASP A 18 -13.95 8.03 18.26
N PHE A 19 -13.81 7.05 19.14
CA PHE A 19 -13.28 7.26 20.48
C PHE A 19 -11.78 6.98 20.50
N MET A 20 -11.01 7.95 21.01
CA MET A 20 -9.57 7.85 21.17
C MET A 20 -9.19 7.89 22.63
N VAL A 21 -8.24 7.04 22.98
CA VAL A 21 -7.65 6.97 24.32
C VAL A 21 -6.16 7.19 24.18
N THR A 22 -5.63 8.15 24.92
CA THR A 22 -4.19 8.44 24.93
C THR A 22 -3.66 8.56 26.36
N ASN A 23 -2.39 8.18 26.51
CA ASN A 23 -1.63 8.41 27.74
C ASN A 23 -1.07 9.83 27.81
N ASP A 24 -1.10 10.57 26.69
CA ASP A 24 -0.74 11.97 26.67
C ASP A 24 -1.69 12.79 27.55
N ARG A 25 -1.09 13.60 28.42
CA ARG A 25 -1.81 14.45 29.39
C ARG A 25 -2.02 15.87 28.88
N THR A 26 -1.42 16.22 27.75
CA THR A 26 -1.72 17.48 27.07
C THR A 26 -3.16 17.46 26.54
N GLN A 27 -3.78 18.63 26.38
CA GLN A 27 -5.04 18.74 25.66
C GLN A 27 -4.71 18.91 24.17
N PRO A 28 -4.80 17.85 23.34
CA PRO A 28 -4.46 17.96 21.94
C PRO A 28 -5.55 18.78 21.21
N THR A 29 -5.12 19.64 20.29
CA THR A 29 -6.03 20.27 19.34
C THR A 29 -6.69 19.21 18.46
N VAL A 30 -7.91 19.46 17.99
CA VAL A 30 -8.64 18.57 17.06
C VAL A 30 -7.77 18.17 15.85
N GLN A 31 -6.98 19.09 15.30
CA GLN A 31 -6.05 18.83 14.21
C GLN A 31 -5.01 17.75 14.56
N VAL A 32 -4.40 17.83 15.74
CA VAL A 32 -3.39 16.87 16.20
C VAL A 32 -4.01 15.48 16.37
N VAL A 33 -5.22 15.41 16.93
CA VAL A 33 -5.96 14.15 17.08
C VAL A 33 -6.27 13.57 15.70
N GLN A 34 -6.75 14.39 14.77
CA GLN A 34 -7.06 13.99 13.41
C GLN A 34 -5.83 13.44 12.67
N GLU A 35 -4.72 14.18 12.66
CA GLU A 35 -3.46 13.76 12.02
C GLU A 35 -2.92 12.44 12.59
N THR A 36 -2.95 12.30 13.91
CA THR A 36 -2.52 11.07 14.58
C THR A 36 -3.42 9.89 14.19
N THR A 37 -4.72 10.15 14.06
CA THR A 37 -5.69 9.15 13.61
C THR A 37 -5.46 8.75 12.16
N ASP A 38 -5.25 9.71 11.27
CA ASP A 38 -5.06 9.47 9.85
C ASP A 38 -3.75 8.73 9.59
N ARG A 39 -2.74 8.93 10.44
CA ARG A 39 -1.49 8.17 10.39
C ARG A 39 -1.68 6.67 10.62
N ARG A 40 -2.74 6.24 11.31
CA ARG A 40 -3.10 4.82 11.44
C ARG A 40 -3.42 4.21 10.06
N TRP A 41 -4.11 4.95 9.20
CA TRP A 41 -4.49 4.47 7.87
C TRP A 41 -3.29 4.14 7.00
N HIS A 42 -2.16 4.82 7.18
CA HIS A 42 -0.93 4.50 6.45
C HIS A 42 -0.41 3.09 6.70
N VAL A 43 -0.72 2.46 7.85
CA VAL A 43 -0.37 1.07 8.11
C VAL A 43 -1.18 0.14 7.21
N GLU A 44 -2.48 0.39 7.10
CA GLU A 44 -3.38 -0.40 6.25
C GLU A 44 -3.06 -0.20 4.76
N GLU A 45 -2.78 1.05 4.37
CA GLU A 45 -2.30 1.39 3.04
C GLU A 45 -1.00 0.64 2.70
N CYS A 46 -0.02 0.67 3.61
CA CYS A 46 1.24 -0.05 3.48
C CYS A 46 1.01 -1.55 3.28
N GLN A 47 0.20 -2.17 4.14
CA GLN A 47 -0.09 -3.60 4.06
C GLN A 47 -0.79 -3.97 2.75
N ARG A 48 -1.80 -3.20 2.35
CA ARG A 48 -2.55 -3.41 1.10
C ARG A 48 -1.64 -3.36 -0.12
N GLU A 49 -0.78 -2.36 -0.19
CA GLU A 49 0.13 -2.21 -1.32
C GLU A 49 1.24 -3.24 -1.32
N ALA A 50 1.74 -3.65 -0.16
CA ALA A 50 2.72 -4.72 -0.04
C ALA A 50 2.14 -6.02 -0.63
N THR A 51 0.95 -6.44 -0.19
CA THR A 51 0.25 -7.60 -0.74
C THR A 51 0.08 -7.49 -2.27
N GLN A 52 -0.52 -6.40 -2.76
CA GLN A 52 -0.91 -6.25 -4.16
C GLN A 52 0.30 -6.15 -5.11
N LEU A 53 1.37 -5.46 -4.69
CA LEU A 53 2.49 -5.17 -5.56
C LEU A 53 3.58 -6.23 -5.51
N THR A 54 3.74 -6.94 -4.39
CA THR A 54 4.87 -7.85 -4.22
C THR A 54 4.49 -9.33 -4.18
N GLY A 55 3.18 -9.64 -4.13
CA GLY A 55 2.70 -11.01 -4.21
C GLY A 55 2.96 -11.82 -2.93
N ILE A 56 3.04 -11.17 -1.77
CA ILE A 56 3.24 -11.81 -0.44
C ILE A 56 2.27 -12.96 -0.23
N GLU A 57 1.01 -12.78 -0.63
CA GLU A 57 -0.06 -13.78 -0.46
C GLU A 57 -0.03 -14.91 -1.50
N ALA A 58 0.78 -14.78 -2.56
CA ALA A 58 0.92 -15.81 -3.59
C ALA A 58 1.92 -16.91 -3.21
N CYS A 59 2.61 -16.79 -2.07
CA CYS A 59 3.58 -17.78 -1.60
C CYS A 59 2.92 -19.14 -1.29
N GLN A 60 3.25 -20.17 -2.06
CA GLN A 60 2.77 -21.54 -1.85
C GLN A 60 3.74 -22.40 -1.02
N CYS A 61 4.82 -21.82 -0.50
CA CYS A 61 5.81 -22.56 0.29
C CYS A 61 5.19 -23.00 1.63
N ARG A 62 5.49 -24.23 2.08
CA ARG A 62 4.97 -24.79 3.35
C ARG A 62 5.96 -24.70 4.53
N GLY A 63 7.21 -24.32 4.27
CA GLY A 63 8.24 -24.19 5.30
C GLY A 63 8.20 -22.81 5.97
N THR A 64 8.11 -22.76 7.30
CA THR A 64 8.03 -21.52 8.09
C THR A 64 9.19 -20.56 7.81
N ARG A 65 10.42 -21.07 7.72
CA ARG A 65 11.61 -20.26 7.38
C ARG A 65 11.51 -19.66 5.98
N ILE A 66 11.03 -20.43 5.01
CA ILE A 66 10.90 -19.99 3.61
C ILE A 66 9.81 -18.91 3.50
N GLN A 67 8.67 -19.11 4.17
CA GLN A 67 7.60 -18.11 4.24
C GLN A 67 8.09 -16.81 4.87
N ARG A 68 8.79 -16.87 6.02
CA ARG A 68 9.38 -15.69 6.67
C ARG A 68 10.36 -14.96 5.76
N ASN A 69 11.23 -15.68 5.08
CA ASN A 69 12.18 -15.09 4.12
C ASN A 69 11.45 -14.42 2.95
N HIS A 70 10.42 -15.08 2.39
CA HIS A 70 9.63 -14.52 1.30
C HIS A 70 8.93 -13.22 1.69
N ILE A 71 8.29 -13.20 2.87
CA ILE A 71 7.68 -11.97 3.44
C ILE A 71 8.75 -10.87 3.58
N GLY A 72 9.92 -11.20 4.14
CA GLY A 72 11.02 -10.25 4.30
C GLY A 72 11.49 -9.65 2.97
N TRP A 73 11.73 -10.49 1.96
CA TRP A 73 12.13 -10.03 0.63
C TRP A 73 11.06 -9.18 -0.04
N ALA A 74 9.80 -9.57 0.08
CA ALA A 74 8.70 -8.81 -0.47
C ALA A 74 8.58 -7.40 0.15
N ILE A 75 8.77 -7.28 1.47
CA ILE A 75 8.83 -5.97 2.15
C ILE A 75 10.03 -5.15 1.67
N LEU A 76 11.21 -5.75 1.50
CA LEU A 76 12.39 -5.05 0.96
C LEU A 76 12.15 -4.53 -0.46
N VAL A 77 11.55 -5.35 -1.33
CA VAL A 77 11.17 -4.94 -2.69
C VAL A 77 10.15 -3.82 -2.65
N TRP A 78 9.13 -3.90 -1.78
CA TRP A 78 8.13 -2.84 -1.63
C TRP A 78 8.76 -1.51 -1.20
N ASN A 79 9.68 -1.53 -0.24
CA ASN A 79 10.42 -0.35 0.19
C ASN A 79 11.23 0.25 -0.97
N ARG A 80 11.91 -0.60 -1.75
CA ARG A 80 12.66 -0.12 -2.91
C ARG A 80 11.76 0.48 -3.99
N LEU A 81 10.62 -0.13 -4.27
CA LEU A 81 9.62 0.42 -5.21
C LEU A 81 9.10 1.78 -4.72
N LYS A 82 8.92 1.95 -3.41
CA LYS A 82 8.51 3.24 -2.81
C LYS A 82 9.55 4.33 -3.04
N GLU A 83 10.83 4.04 -2.83
CA GLU A 83 11.92 4.99 -3.12
C GLU A 83 11.95 5.37 -4.60
N LEU A 84 11.93 4.36 -5.48
CA LEU A 84 11.97 4.57 -6.93
C LEU A 84 10.78 5.39 -7.43
N ALA A 85 9.57 5.10 -6.92
CA ALA A 85 8.36 5.84 -7.26
C ALA A 85 8.47 7.32 -6.85
N LYS A 86 9.05 7.60 -5.68
CA LYS A 86 9.32 8.96 -5.22
C LYS A 86 10.31 9.67 -6.14
N THR A 87 11.41 9.02 -6.52
CA THR A 87 12.41 9.59 -7.44
C THR A 87 11.83 9.85 -8.83
N ALA A 88 11.01 8.93 -9.34
CA ALA A 88 10.39 9.03 -10.65
C ALA A 88 9.10 9.87 -10.67
N GLN A 89 8.69 10.47 -9.54
CA GLN A 89 7.46 11.26 -9.39
C GLN A 89 6.21 10.52 -9.94
N THR A 90 6.13 9.22 -9.66
CA THR A 90 5.05 8.35 -10.13
C THR A 90 4.50 7.51 -8.96
N THR A 91 3.41 6.79 -9.18
CA THR A 91 2.90 5.84 -8.19
C THR A 91 3.64 4.51 -8.27
N ARG A 92 3.71 3.76 -7.16
CA ARG A 92 4.34 2.44 -7.14
C ARG A 92 3.69 1.44 -8.12
N SER A 93 2.38 1.52 -8.29
CA SER A 93 1.66 0.70 -9.27
C SER A 93 2.06 1.04 -10.71
N GLN A 94 2.08 2.32 -11.05
CA GLN A 94 2.53 2.79 -12.37
C GLN A 94 3.98 2.42 -12.63
N LEU A 95 4.85 2.53 -11.63
CA LEU A 95 6.24 2.11 -11.74
C LEU A 95 6.35 0.60 -12.02
N LYS A 96 5.62 -0.23 -11.28
CA LYS A 96 5.62 -1.70 -11.47
C LYS A 96 5.07 -2.09 -12.85
N GLN A 97 3.93 -1.53 -13.26
CA GLN A 97 3.27 -1.88 -14.53
C GLN A 97 4.05 -1.33 -15.74
N GLY A 98 4.57 -0.10 -15.61
CA GLY A 98 5.28 0.62 -16.66
C GLY A 98 6.58 -0.03 -17.13
N PHE A 99 7.16 -0.96 -16.36
CA PHE A 99 8.38 -1.67 -16.76
C PHE A 99 8.24 -2.39 -18.10
N PHE A 100 7.07 -2.97 -18.39
CA PHE A 100 6.84 -3.73 -19.62
C PHE A 100 5.93 -3.02 -20.61
N ASP A 101 5.37 -1.86 -20.27
CA ASP A 101 4.44 -1.13 -21.13
C ASP A 101 4.99 -0.89 -22.54
N ALA A 102 6.24 -0.40 -22.63
CA ALA A 102 6.88 -0.13 -23.91
C ALA A 102 7.12 -1.42 -24.70
N TYR A 103 7.55 -2.47 -24.02
CA TYR A 103 7.78 -3.79 -24.61
C TYR A 103 6.47 -4.42 -25.12
N LEU A 104 5.43 -4.45 -24.29
CA LEU A 104 4.11 -4.97 -24.67
C LEU A 104 3.49 -4.19 -25.83
N ARG A 105 3.56 -2.86 -25.82
CA ARG A 105 3.11 -2.04 -26.96
C ARG A 105 3.89 -2.32 -28.24
N LYS A 106 5.16 -2.72 -28.14
CA LYS A 106 5.98 -3.13 -29.29
C LYS A 106 5.53 -4.51 -29.80
N GLU A 107 5.45 -5.50 -28.93
CA GLU A 107 5.06 -6.87 -29.29
C GLU A 107 3.61 -6.95 -29.80
N LEU A 108 2.68 -6.14 -29.28
CA LEU A 108 1.31 -6.10 -29.77
C LEU A 108 1.20 -5.50 -31.18
N ARG A 109 2.09 -4.59 -31.57
CA ARG A 109 2.11 -4.00 -32.92
C ARG A 109 2.82 -4.89 -33.92
N HIS A 110 3.95 -5.47 -33.52
CA HIS A 110 4.78 -6.34 -34.34
C HIS A 110 5.20 -7.55 -33.50
N PRO A 111 4.34 -8.58 -33.41
CA PRO A 111 4.60 -9.72 -32.56
C PRO A 111 5.81 -10.49 -33.07
N THR A 112 6.82 -10.62 -32.22
CA THR A 112 8.01 -11.44 -32.51
C THR A 112 7.62 -12.91 -32.63
N LEU A 113 6.65 -13.34 -31.81
CA LEU A 113 6.05 -14.68 -31.86
C LEU A 113 4.72 -14.62 -32.60
N LYS A 114 4.69 -15.13 -33.83
CA LYS A 114 3.46 -15.25 -34.61
C LYS A 114 2.63 -16.42 -34.09
N MET A 115 1.51 -16.12 -33.47
CA MET A 115 0.53 -17.13 -33.10
C MET A 115 -0.21 -17.58 -34.37
N VAL A 116 -0.24 -18.88 -34.62
CA VAL A 116 -1.02 -19.49 -35.70
C VAL A 116 -2.13 -20.28 -35.02
N LEU A 117 -3.37 -20.11 -35.47
CA LEU A 117 -4.48 -20.95 -35.01
C LEU A 117 -4.24 -22.38 -35.49
N ALA A 118 -4.36 -23.33 -34.56
CA ALA A 118 -4.29 -24.76 -34.83
C ALA A 118 -5.50 -25.23 -35.65
#